data_AF-A0A0N4XCA0-F1
#
_entry.id   AF-A0A0N4XCA0-F1
#
_cell.length_a   1.000
_cell.length_b   1.000
_cell.length_c   1.000
_cell.angle_alpha   90.00
_cell.angle_beta   90.00
_cell.angle_gamma   90.00
#
_symmetry.space_group_name_H-M   'P 1'
#
loop_
_entity.id
_entity.type
_entity.pdbx_description
1 polymer ?
#
loop_
_entity_poly.entity_id
_entity_poly.type
_entity_poly.pdbx_seq_one_letter_code
_entity_poly.pdbx_strand_id
1 'polypeptide(L)'
;MISRRTKPRVGLLGLVYAVLIACRSPWSVVTLGIGKDVEVEKKLKEILPKGSVFYGADPVARGNSVRFSQIGKFFPLGVNNDTRVETARLLLGNHKVAHVGIVSFLTNFTLTSDTLEIVFFLQGAEYDLLPLLTKGGALDKHEIVICQVNVEVHQREEKRRQMFSTIITRILLDRRYVVLHDSVYKTCNNRKLFFVNFKSRRCVDRFIVPFFNHYSDSVPEQ
;
A
#
# COMPACT_ATOMS: atom_id res chain seq x y z
N MET A 1 2.38 -29.84 -21.68
CA MET A 1 2.18 -29.34 -20.31
C MET A 1 1.57 -27.94 -20.38
N ILE A 2 0.24 -27.82 -20.27
CA ILE A 2 -0.46 -26.53 -20.41
C ILE A 2 -0.32 -25.78 -19.09
N SER A 3 0.52 -24.74 -19.07
CA SER A 3 0.59 -23.78 -17.97
C SER A 3 -0.80 -23.16 -17.77
N ARG A 4 -1.48 -23.47 -16.66
CA ARG A 4 -2.77 -22.86 -16.29
C ARG A 4 -2.61 -21.34 -16.28
N ARG A 5 -3.17 -20.65 -17.28
CA ARG A 5 -3.19 -19.17 -17.34
C ARG A 5 -4.09 -18.67 -16.21
N THR A 6 -3.53 -18.04 -15.18
CA THR A 6 -4.30 -17.31 -14.16
C THR A 6 -4.98 -16.10 -14.81
N LYS A 7 -6.32 -16.09 -14.86
CA LYS A 7 -7.10 -14.92 -15.32
C LYS A 7 -6.82 -13.72 -14.40
N PRO A 8 -6.71 -12.48 -14.93
CA PRO A 8 -6.68 -11.28 -14.11
C PRO A 8 -7.93 -11.22 -13.25
N ARG A 9 -7.78 -10.80 -11.98
CA ARG A 9 -8.91 -10.66 -11.06
C ARG A 9 -8.76 -9.36 -10.28
N VAL A 10 -9.86 -8.65 -10.17
CA VAL A 10 -10.05 -7.65 -9.10
C VAL A 10 -10.59 -8.44 -7.91
N GLY A 11 -9.81 -8.53 -6.84
CA GLY A 11 -10.19 -9.25 -5.63
C GLY A 11 -10.40 -8.28 -4.48
N LEU A 12 -11.51 -8.41 -3.76
CA LEU A 12 -11.63 -7.87 -2.41
C LEU A 12 -11.03 -8.91 -1.44
N LEU A 13 -9.85 -8.63 -0.88
CA LEU A 13 -9.19 -9.54 0.06
C LEU A 13 -9.66 -9.20 1.47
N GLY A 14 -10.65 -9.97 1.95
CA GLY A 14 -11.42 -9.57 3.12
C GLY A 14 -12.19 -8.27 2.86
N LEU A 15 -13.03 -7.81 3.77
CA LEU A 15 -13.79 -6.56 3.62
C LEU A 15 -12.91 -5.29 3.60
N VAL A 16 -11.59 -5.41 3.39
CA VAL A 16 -10.59 -4.42 3.83
C VAL A 16 -9.64 -3.97 2.70
N TYR A 17 -9.41 -4.77 1.67
CA TYR A 17 -8.40 -4.46 0.64
C TYR A 17 -8.88 -4.69 -0.78
N ALA A 18 -8.44 -3.82 -1.69
CA ALA A 18 -8.57 -4.02 -3.13
C ALA A 18 -7.18 -4.16 -3.76
N VAL A 19 -7.05 -5.10 -4.70
CA VAL A 19 -5.80 -5.32 -5.44
C VAL A 19 -6.12 -5.69 -6.89
N LEU A 20 -5.35 -5.13 -7.82
CA LEU A 20 -5.35 -5.51 -9.23
C LEU A 20 -4.30 -6.58 -9.47
N ILE A 21 -4.75 -7.84 -9.57
CA ILE A 21 -3.86 -8.97 -9.80
C ILE A 21 -3.91 -9.32 -11.29
N ALA A 22 -2.86 -8.95 -12.01
CA ALA A 22 -2.78 -9.12 -13.45
C ALA A 22 -1.46 -9.76 -13.94
N CYS A 23 -0.39 -9.74 -13.13
CA CYS A 23 0.96 -10.02 -13.62
C CYS A 23 1.64 -11.25 -12.98
N ARG A 24 2.54 -11.89 -13.74
CA ARG A 24 3.33 -13.08 -13.37
C ARG A 24 4.70 -12.78 -12.75
N SER A 25 5.17 -11.54 -12.74
CA SER A 25 6.47 -11.18 -12.15
C SER A 25 6.36 -10.96 -10.64
N PRO A 26 7.41 -11.27 -9.85
CA PRO A 26 7.47 -11.05 -8.40
C PRO A 26 7.16 -9.63 -7.93
N TRP A 27 6.42 -9.50 -6.84
CA TRP A 27 6.02 -8.22 -6.26
C TRP A 27 6.88 -7.89 -5.04
N SER A 28 6.98 -6.61 -4.71
CA SER A 28 7.43 -6.17 -3.40
C SER A 28 6.27 -5.51 -2.70
N VAL A 29 5.81 -6.14 -1.62
CA VAL A 29 4.68 -5.69 -0.80
C VAL A 29 5.24 -5.08 0.48
N VAL A 30 4.85 -3.85 0.77
CA VAL A 30 5.23 -3.14 1.99
C VAL A 30 4.01 -2.87 2.84
N THR A 31 3.94 -3.43 4.04
CA THR A 31 2.91 -3.14 5.05
C THR A 31 3.48 -2.24 6.13
N LEU A 32 2.90 -1.06 6.31
CA LEU A 32 3.26 -0.16 7.41
C LEU A 32 2.15 -0.18 8.46
N GLY A 33 2.50 -0.45 9.72
CA GLY A 33 1.56 -0.59 10.84
C GLY A 33 0.72 -1.87 10.79
N ILE A 34 1.43 -3.01 10.83
CA ILE A 34 0.87 -4.37 10.70
C ILE A 34 -0.34 -4.63 11.60
N GLY A 35 -0.32 -4.14 12.84
CA GLY A 35 -1.40 -4.43 13.78
C GLY A 35 -1.51 -5.92 14.12
N LYS A 36 -2.69 -6.38 14.51
CA LYS A 36 -2.91 -7.77 14.99
C LYS A 36 -3.36 -8.75 13.90
N ASP A 37 -3.83 -8.24 12.77
CA ASP A 37 -4.42 -9.02 11.68
C ASP A 37 -3.52 -8.93 10.45
N VAL A 38 -3.07 -10.09 9.97
CA VAL A 38 -2.18 -10.22 8.80
C VAL A 38 -2.78 -11.14 7.73
N GLU A 39 -4.10 -11.38 7.79
CA GLU A 39 -4.77 -12.34 6.92
C GLU A 39 -4.72 -11.92 5.45
N VAL A 40 -4.65 -10.62 5.17
CA VAL A 40 -4.52 -10.14 3.79
C VAL A 40 -3.13 -10.39 3.25
N GLU A 41 -2.08 -10.12 4.02
CA GLU A 41 -0.72 -10.39 3.60
C GLU A 41 -0.47 -11.88 3.40
N LYS A 42 -1.10 -12.74 4.23
CA LYS A 42 -1.10 -14.19 4.02
C LYS A 42 -1.75 -14.57 2.69
N LYS A 43 -2.96 -14.06 2.42
CA LYS A 43 -3.65 -14.32 1.14
C LYS A 43 -2.89 -13.78 -0.07
N LEU A 44 -2.29 -12.60 0.05
CA LEU A 44 -1.41 -12.05 -0.98
C LEU A 44 -0.22 -12.99 -1.22
N LYS A 45 0.43 -13.50 -0.17
CA LYS A 45 1.54 -14.45 -0.31
C LYS A 45 1.14 -15.74 -1.03
N GLU A 46 -0.11 -16.19 -0.87
CA GLU A 46 -0.64 -17.38 -1.56
C GLU A 46 -0.92 -17.15 -3.06
N ILE A 47 -1.40 -15.95 -3.42
CA ILE A 47 -1.87 -15.66 -4.79
C ILE A 47 -0.83 -14.94 -5.65
N LEU A 48 0.15 -14.28 -5.04
CA LEU A 48 1.19 -13.55 -5.76
C LEU A 48 2.25 -14.50 -6.32
N PRO A 49 2.92 -14.14 -7.44
CA PRO A 49 3.92 -15.00 -8.06
C PRO A 49 5.07 -15.37 -7.11
N LYS A 50 5.62 -16.58 -7.29
CA LYS A 50 6.80 -17.05 -6.55
C LYS A 50 7.95 -16.06 -6.72
N GLY A 51 8.65 -15.78 -5.62
CA GLY A 51 9.71 -14.77 -5.56
C GLY A 51 9.22 -13.39 -5.10
N SER A 52 7.91 -13.20 -4.92
CA SER A 52 7.39 -11.98 -4.30
C SER A 52 7.88 -11.87 -2.86
N VAL A 53 8.27 -10.67 -2.46
CA VAL A 53 8.85 -10.35 -1.15
C VAL A 53 7.92 -9.43 -0.37
N PHE A 54 7.89 -9.63 0.94
CA PHE A 54 7.03 -8.92 1.87
C PHE A 54 7.88 -8.25 2.94
N TYR A 55 7.61 -6.97 3.20
CA TYR A 55 8.28 -6.16 4.20
C TYR A 55 7.25 -5.51 5.09
N GLY A 56 7.43 -5.63 6.40
CA GLY A 56 6.47 -5.13 7.37
C GLY A 56 7.16 -4.30 8.43
N ALA A 57 6.66 -3.09 8.68
CA ALA A 57 7.19 -2.22 9.73
C ALA A 57 6.09 -1.93 10.76
N ASP A 58 6.38 -2.19 12.03
CA ASP A 58 5.49 -1.87 13.14
C ASP A 58 6.32 -1.64 14.42
N PRO A 59 6.13 -0.52 15.14
CA PRO A 59 6.84 -0.29 16.38
C PRO A 59 6.42 -1.25 17.51
N VAL A 60 5.25 -1.89 17.42
CA VAL A 60 4.77 -2.88 18.37
C VAL A 60 5.31 -4.26 18.01
N ALA A 61 6.53 -4.58 18.47
CA ALA A 61 7.17 -5.85 18.14
C ALA A 61 6.48 -7.08 18.76
N ARG A 62 5.90 -6.95 19.95
CA ARG A 62 5.34 -8.09 20.70
C ARG A 62 4.15 -8.70 19.95
N GLY A 63 4.32 -9.94 19.48
CA GLY A 63 3.32 -10.68 18.71
C GLY A 63 3.31 -10.35 17.22
N ASN A 64 3.45 -9.07 16.83
CA ASN A 64 3.42 -8.70 15.41
C ASN A 64 4.66 -9.20 14.66
N SER A 65 5.83 -9.22 15.33
CA SER A 65 7.05 -9.82 14.78
C SER A 65 6.85 -11.29 14.41
N VAL A 66 6.29 -12.10 15.32
CA VAL A 66 6.03 -13.53 15.09
C VAL A 66 5.03 -13.73 13.95
N ARG A 67 3.92 -12.98 13.95
CA ARG A 67 2.88 -13.10 12.91
C ARG A 67 3.41 -12.73 11.53
N PHE A 68 4.07 -11.58 11.41
CA PHE A 68 4.54 -11.09 10.12
C PHE A 68 5.76 -11.86 9.59
N SER A 69 6.64 -12.35 10.48
CA SER A 69 7.83 -13.11 10.07
C SER A 69 7.52 -14.43 9.34
N GLN A 70 6.28 -14.95 9.48
CA GLN A 70 5.80 -16.09 8.70
C GLN A 70 5.53 -15.72 7.23
N ILE A 71 5.35 -14.42 6.95
CA ILE A 71 4.98 -13.87 5.65
C ILE A 71 6.21 -13.26 4.98
N GLY A 72 6.93 -12.39 5.68
CA GLY A 72 8.06 -11.63 5.15
C GLY A 72 8.99 -11.12 6.24
N LYS A 73 9.78 -10.09 5.92
CA LYS A 73 10.74 -9.50 6.85
C LYS A 73 10.06 -8.43 7.71
N PHE A 74 10.16 -8.58 9.02
CA PHE A 74 9.62 -7.64 10.00
C PHE A 74 10.68 -6.63 10.48
N PHE A 75 10.27 -5.36 10.64
CA PHE A 75 11.09 -4.29 11.18
C PHE A 75 10.39 -3.65 12.40
N PRO A 76 11.02 -3.67 13.59
CA PRO A 76 10.43 -3.15 14.84
C PRO A 76 10.55 -1.62 14.93
N LEU A 77 10.06 -0.89 13.93
CA LEU A 77 10.16 0.56 13.83
C LEU A 77 8.88 1.17 13.24
N GLY A 78 8.64 2.43 13.56
CA GLY A 78 7.66 3.25 12.86
C GLY A 78 8.22 3.73 11.51
N VAL A 79 7.35 3.97 10.55
CA VAL A 79 7.73 4.63 9.30
C VAL A 79 6.90 5.89 9.16
N ASN A 80 7.57 7.01 8.92
CA ASN A 80 6.93 8.31 8.68
C ASN A 80 7.67 9.08 7.56
N ASN A 81 7.34 10.34 7.32
CA ASN A 81 7.97 11.16 6.27
C ASN A 81 9.48 11.34 6.52
N ASP A 82 9.87 11.50 7.78
CA ASP A 82 11.24 11.79 8.23
C ASP A 82 11.66 10.87 9.39
N THR A 83 12.97 10.73 9.57
CA THR A 83 13.56 9.94 10.65
C THR A 83 13.58 10.74 11.94
N ARG A 84 12.89 10.26 12.97
CA ARG A 84 12.81 10.93 14.27
C ARG A 84 12.43 9.95 15.38
N VAL A 85 12.58 10.38 16.63
CA VAL A 85 11.96 9.70 17.77
C VAL A 85 10.79 10.56 18.24
N GLU A 86 9.57 10.02 18.20
CA GLU A 86 8.37 10.73 18.65
C GLU A 86 7.54 9.87 19.59
N THR A 87 6.71 10.54 20.40
CA THR A 87 5.73 9.85 21.23
C THR A 87 4.51 9.53 20.39
N ALA A 88 4.31 8.25 20.08
CA ALA A 88 3.14 7.78 19.35
C ALA A 88 2.13 7.14 20.31
N ARG A 89 0.83 7.33 20.02
CA ARG A 89 -0.25 6.64 20.74
C ARG A 89 -0.40 5.23 20.18
N LEU A 90 -0.01 4.23 20.96
CA LEU A 90 -0.18 2.81 20.65
C LEU A 90 -1.34 2.23 21.48
N LEU A 91 -1.67 0.96 21.24
CA LEU A 91 -2.79 0.26 21.92
C LEU A 91 -2.69 0.30 23.46
N LEU A 92 -1.47 0.30 24.02
CA LEU A 92 -1.21 0.29 25.46
C LEU A 92 -0.87 1.68 26.02
N GLY A 93 -1.06 2.74 25.24
CA GLY A 93 -0.76 4.12 25.64
C GLY A 93 0.37 4.78 24.83
N ASN A 94 0.86 5.90 25.34
CA ASN A 94 1.88 6.71 24.68
C ASN A 94 3.27 6.12 24.89
N HIS A 95 3.97 5.84 23.80
CA HIS A 95 5.33 5.27 23.83
C HIS A 95 6.26 6.07 22.92
N LYS A 96 7.53 6.19 23.31
CA LYS A 96 8.56 6.68 22.40
C LYS A 96 8.81 5.65 21.32
N VAL A 97 8.62 6.05 20.08
CA VAL A 97 8.80 5.22 18.90
C VAL A 97 9.91 5.84 18.05
N ALA A 98 10.84 5.00 17.60
CA ALA A 98 11.78 5.37 16.56
C ALA A 98 11.08 5.23 15.20
N HIS A 99 11.05 6.34 14.46
CA HIS A 99 10.55 6.41 13.09
C HIS A 99 11.72 6.52 12.13
N VAL A 100 11.64 5.78 11.02
CA VAL A 100 12.52 5.94 9.86
C VAL A 100 11.73 6.62 8.75
N GLY A 101 12.37 7.55 8.04
CA GLY A 101 11.78 8.18 6.86
C GLY A 101 11.44 7.16 5.77
N ILE A 102 10.26 7.25 5.18
CA ILE A 102 9.74 6.29 4.20
C ILE A 102 10.68 6.08 3.02
N VAL A 103 11.33 7.15 2.53
CA VAL A 103 12.33 7.04 1.46
C VAL A 103 13.48 6.14 1.89
N SER A 104 14.03 6.36 3.09
CA SER A 104 15.12 5.52 3.62
C SER A 104 14.65 4.09 3.86
N PHE A 105 13.43 3.90 4.34
CA PHE A 105 12.85 2.57 4.51
C PHE A 105 12.78 1.79 3.18
N LEU A 106 12.25 2.43 2.13
CA LEU A 106 12.08 1.81 0.81
C LEU A 106 13.40 1.58 0.06
N THR A 107 14.40 2.45 0.29
CA THR A 107 15.68 2.36 -0.43
C THR A 107 16.71 1.52 0.33
N ASN A 108 16.84 1.70 1.64
CA ASN A 108 17.92 1.07 2.41
C ASN A 108 17.50 -0.24 3.09
N PHE A 109 16.22 -0.40 3.47
CA PHE A 109 15.78 -1.57 4.25
C PHE A 109 15.12 -2.64 3.37
N THR A 110 14.31 -2.23 2.40
CA THR A 110 13.64 -3.16 1.48
C THR A 110 14.45 -3.37 0.20
N LEU A 111 15.38 -2.45 -0.13
CA LEU A 111 16.17 -2.45 -1.38
C LEU A 111 15.28 -2.54 -2.63
N THR A 112 14.13 -1.87 -2.59
CA THR A 112 13.14 -1.92 -3.66
C THR A 112 13.19 -0.61 -4.45
N SER A 113 14.08 -0.53 -5.45
CA SER A 113 14.03 0.54 -6.47
C SER A 113 12.73 0.49 -7.29
N ASP A 114 12.04 -0.64 -7.19
CA ASP A 114 11.03 -1.13 -8.13
C ASP A 114 9.66 -1.39 -7.49
N THR A 115 9.44 -0.84 -6.28
CA THR A 115 8.36 -1.19 -5.34
C THR A 115 6.98 -1.21 -6.00
N LEU A 116 6.22 -2.27 -5.73
CA LEU A 116 5.11 -2.62 -6.60
C LEU A 116 3.74 -2.71 -5.91
N GLU A 117 3.70 -2.67 -4.59
CA GLU A 117 2.47 -2.43 -3.83
C GLU A 117 2.85 -1.91 -2.43
N ILE A 118 2.29 -0.78 -2.02
CA ILE A 118 2.40 -0.30 -0.63
C ILE A 118 1.02 -0.33 0.00
N VAL A 119 0.95 -1.00 1.14
CA VAL A 119 -0.20 -1.10 2.02
C VAL A 119 0.08 -0.22 3.24
N PHE A 120 -0.65 0.89 3.37
CA PHE A 120 -0.58 1.77 4.54
C PHE A 120 -1.66 1.39 5.57
N PHE A 121 -1.24 0.88 6.73
CA PHE A 121 -2.06 0.75 7.94
C PHE A 121 -1.53 1.68 9.00
N LEU A 122 -1.70 2.98 8.78
CA LEU A 122 -1.18 3.96 9.72
C LEU A 122 -2.32 4.60 10.49
N GLN A 123 -2.21 4.54 11.82
CA GLN A 123 -3.06 5.29 12.72
C GLN A 123 -2.36 6.62 13.03
N GLY A 124 -2.69 7.68 12.29
CA GLY A 124 -2.16 9.03 12.43
C GLY A 124 -1.15 9.45 11.35
N ALA A 125 -0.25 8.56 10.94
CA ALA A 125 0.80 8.88 9.97
C ALA A 125 0.32 8.92 8.50
N GLU A 126 -0.94 8.56 8.21
CA GLU A 126 -1.52 8.69 6.88
C GLU A 126 -1.51 10.14 6.37
N TYR A 127 -1.61 11.11 7.28
CA TYR A 127 -1.59 12.54 6.94
C TYR A 127 -0.20 13.06 6.57
N ASP A 128 0.85 12.36 6.98
CA ASP A 128 2.23 12.67 6.63
C ASP A 128 2.68 11.90 5.38
N LEU A 129 2.15 10.69 5.17
CA LEU A 129 2.56 9.82 4.06
C LEU A 129 1.74 9.99 2.78
N LEU A 130 0.42 10.21 2.86
CA LEU A 130 -0.39 10.42 1.65
C LEU A 130 0.06 11.62 0.81
N PRO A 131 0.47 12.77 1.39
CA PRO A 131 1.02 13.88 0.61
C PRO A 131 2.24 13.48 -0.25
N LEU A 132 2.97 12.43 0.10
CA LEU A 132 4.14 12.00 -0.67
C LEU A 132 3.78 11.39 -2.03
N LEU A 133 2.51 11.04 -2.24
CA LEU A 133 2.00 10.60 -3.53
C LEU A 133 1.82 11.76 -4.53
N THR A 134 1.84 13.02 -4.07
CA THR A 134 1.71 14.19 -4.95
C THR A 134 2.98 14.42 -5.78
N LYS A 135 2.83 15.08 -6.92
CA LYS A 135 3.92 15.38 -7.85
C LYS A 135 4.96 16.31 -7.22
N GLY A 136 6.23 16.04 -7.47
CA GLY A 136 7.38 16.76 -6.92
C GLY A 136 7.71 16.41 -5.46
N GLY A 137 7.01 15.43 -4.89
CA GLY A 137 7.23 14.95 -3.51
C GLY A 137 8.53 14.18 -3.31
N ALA A 138 8.77 13.72 -2.09
CA ALA A 138 9.99 13.01 -1.73
C ALA A 138 10.18 11.70 -2.52
N LEU A 139 9.10 10.99 -2.86
CA LEU A 139 9.16 9.78 -3.67
C LEU A 139 9.69 10.06 -5.08
N ASP A 140 9.20 11.12 -5.74
CA ASP A 140 9.64 11.53 -7.07
C ASP A 140 11.13 11.88 -7.11
N LYS A 141 11.61 12.60 -6.09
CA LYS A 141 13.01 13.02 -5.97
C LYS A 141 13.99 11.85 -5.85
N HIS A 142 13.50 10.69 -5.40
CA HIS A 142 14.29 9.47 -5.23
C HIS A 142 13.88 8.39 -6.24
N GLU A 143 13.13 8.76 -7.29
CA GLU A 143 12.68 7.88 -8.37
C GLU A 143 11.88 6.66 -7.87
N ILE A 144 11.23 6.79 -6.70
CA ILE A 144 10.42 5.74 -6.12
C ILE A 144 9.03 5.78 -6.75
N VAL A 145 8.71 4.71 -7.47
CA VAL A 145 7.38 4.51 -8.04
C VAL A 145 6.58 3.58 -7.14
N ILE A 146 5.38 3.99 -6.74
CA ILE A 146 4.40 3.12 -6.09
C ILE A 146 3.23 2.91 -7.04
N CYS A 147 2.93 1.66 -7.38
CA CYS A 147 1.87 1.36 -8.33
C CYS A 147 0.48 1.24 -7.72
N GLN A 148 0.38 0.60 -6.56
CA GLN A 148 -0.87 0.34 -5.87
C GLN A 148 -0.74 0.78 -4.42
N VAL A 149 -1.75 1.49 -3.92
CA VAL A 149 -1.79 1.98 -2.54
C VAL A 149 -3.13 1.61 -1.92
N ASN A 150 -3.10 0.82 -0.86
CA ASN A 150 -4.25 0.64 0.04
C ASN A 150 -4.00 1.48 1.30
N VAL A 151 -4.99 2.24 1.75
CA VAL A 151 -4.87 3.05 2.97
C VAL A 151 -6.18 3.09 3.75
N GLU A 152 -6.08 3.06 5.07
CA GLU A 152 -7.15 3.42 5.99
C GLU A 152 -6.89 4.81 6.60
N VAL A 153 -7.82 5.74 6.42
CA VAL A 153 -7.72 7.12 6.88
C VAL A 153 -8.67 7.38 8.04
N HIS A 154 -8.14 7.90 9.15
CA HIS A 154 -8.92 8.18 10.35
C HIS A 154 -9.49 9.60 10.35
N GLN A 155 -10.81 9.74 10.21
CA GLN A 155 -11.48 11.03 9.95
C GLN A 155 -12.43 11.51 11.07
N ARG A 156 -12.17 11.10 12.31
CA ARG A 156 -13.03 11.42 13.47
C ARG A 156 -13.13 12.93 13.74
N GLU A 157 -12.02 13.65 13.61
CA GLU A 157 -11.93 15.09 13.89
C GLU A 157 -12.19 15.92 12.64
N GLU A 158 -12.76 17.12 12.80
CA GLU A 158 -13.05 18.01 11.67
C GLU A 158 -11.80 18.48 10.94
N LYS A 159 -10.76 18.85 11.69
CA LYS A 159 -9.45 19.22 11.13
C LYS A 159 -8.90 18.10 10.24
N ARG A 160 -9.03 16.85 10.66
CA ARG A 160 -8.59 15.67 9.90
C ARG A 160 -9.41 15.45 8.63
N ARG A 161 -10.72 15.76 8.64
CA ARG A 161 -11.57 15.76 7.43
C ARG A 161 -11.13 16.83 6.43
N GLN A 162 -10.82 18.04 6.89
CA GLN A 162 -10.35 19.14 6.05
C GLN A 162 -8.97 18.84 5.43
N MET A 163 -8.04 18.33 6.25
CA MET A 163 -6.72 17.89 5.78
C MET A 163 -6.86 16.80 4.72
N PHE A 164 -7.70 15.79 4.97
CA PHE A 164 -7.96 14.72 4.02
C PHE A 164 -8.47 15.26 2.68
N SER A 165 -9.49 16.14 2.71
CA SER A 165 -10.03 16.74 1.48
C SER A 165 -8.94 17.46 0.69
N THR A 166 -8.08 18.22 1.37
CA THR A 166 -6.97 18.94 0.74
C THR A 166 -5.97 17.98 0.08
N ILE A 167 -5.59 16.91 0.79
CA ILE A 167 -4.62 15.92 0.31
C ILE A 167 -5.17 15.17 -0.90
N ILE A 168 -6.39 14.64 -0.82
CA ILE A 168 -6.99 13.86 -1.92
C ILE A 168 -7.22 14.73 -3.15
N THR A 169 -7.69 15.97 -2.99
CA THR A 169 -7.86 16.90 -4.11
C THR A 169 -6.53 17.12 -4.84
N ARG A 170 -5.43 17.32 -4.11
CA ARG A 170 -4.09 17.48 -4.72
C ARG A 170 -3.65 16.22 -5.47
N ILE A 171 -3.78 15.04 -4.85
CA ILE A 171 -3.43 13.75 -5.48
C ILE A 171 -4.21 13.54 -6.79
N LEU A 172 -5.51 13.88 -6.80
CA LEU A 172 -6.36 13.76 -7.99
C LEU A 172 -6.01 14.80 -9.06
N LEU A 173 -5.74 16.05 -8.67
CA LEU A 173 -5.35 17.13 -9.59
C LEU A 173 -4.01 16.85 -10.30
N ASP A 174 -3.10 16.11 -9.64
CA ASP A 174 -1.85 15.68 -10.24
C ASP A 174 -2.04 14.65 -11.36
N ARG A 175 -3.24 14.07 -11.51
CA ARG A 175 -3.60 13.06 -12.53
C ARG A 175 -2.62 11.88 -12.60
N ARG A 176 -2.04 11.53 -11.45
CA ARG A 176 -1.08 10.42 -11.30
C ARG A 176 -1.76 9.16 -10.81
N TYR A 177 -2.56 9.30 -9.76
CA TYR A 177 -3.29 8.23 -9.12
C TYR A 177 -4.79 8.36 -9.41
N VAL A 178 -5.43 7.23 -9.70
CA VAL A 178 -6.88 7.12 -9.75
C VAL A 178 -7.34 6.37 -8.51
N VAL A 179 -8.40 6.84 -7.87
CA VAL A 179 -9.07 6.13 -6.78
C VAL A 179 -10.03 5.12 -7.40
N LEU A 180 -9.77 3.83 -7.19
CA LEU A 180 -10.61 2.75 -7.71
C LEU A 180 -11.55 2.15 -6.66
N HIS A 181 -11.25 2.35 -5.38
CA HIS A 181 -12.15 1.97 -4.28
C HIS A 181 -12.17 3.06 -3.22
N ASP A 182 -13.37 3.32 -2.71
CA ASP A 182 -13.62 4.31 -1.67
C ASP A 182 -14.79 3.84 -0.81
N SER A 183 -14.51 3.53 0.46
CA SER A 183 -15.52 3.03 1.40
C SER A 183 -15.36 3.65 2.79
N VAL A 184 -16.47 3.85 3.47
CA VAL A 184 -16.50 4.44 4.82
C VAL A 184 -17.08 3.45 5.82
N TYR A 185 -16.36 3.18 6.91
CA TYR A 185 -16.90 2.43 8.04
C TYR A 185 -17.74 3.34 8.91
N LYS A 186 -19.07 3.17 8.83
CA LYS A 186 -20.04 3.99 9.57
C LYS A 186 -19.83 4.02 11.08
N THR A 187 -19.27 2.95 11.66
CA THR A 187 -19.11 2.80 13.12
C THR A 187 -17.91 3.54 13.71
N CYS A 188 -16.84 3.77 12.94
CA CYS A 188 -15.60 4.42 13.41
C CYS A 188 -15.20 5.66 12.60
N ASN A 189 -15.95 5.99 11.55
CA ASN A 189 -15.68 7.07 10.59
C ASN A 189 -14.28 6.99 9.97
N ASN A 190 -13.80 5.76 9.74
CA ASN A 190 -12.57 5.49 9.00
C ASN A 190 -12.91 5.27 7.54
N ARG A 191 -12.07 5.77 6.63
CA ARG A 191 -12.26 5.68 5.19
C ARG A 191 -11.16 4.82 4.58
N LYS A 192 -11.52 3.80 3.81
CA LYS A 192 -10.56 2.97 3.07
C LYS A 192 -10.54 3.36 1.62
N LEU A 193 -9.32 3.55 1.11
CA LEU A 193 -9.07 3.99 -0.25
C LEU A 193 -8.08 3.05 -0.92
N PHE A 194 -8.32 2.83 -2.20
CA PHE A 194 -7.41 2.12 -3.08
C PHE A 194 -7.03 3.00 -4.27
N PHE A 195 -5.74 3.27 -4.41
CA PHE A 195 -5.18 4.07 -5.48
C PHE A 195 -4.36 3.22 -6.42
N VAL A 196 -4.42 3.55 -7.71
CA VAL A 196 -3.53 2.99 -8.72
C VAL A 196 -2.85 4.09 -9.51
N ASN A 197 -1.54 3.97 -9.73
CA ASN A 197 -0.75 4.93 -10.49
C ASN A 197 -0.93 4.70 -11.99
N PHE A 198 -1.72 5.57 -12.64
CA PHE A 198 -1.98 5.52 -14.07
C PHE A 198 -0.98 6.34 -14.91
N LYS A 199 -0.19 7.20 -14.27
CA LYS A 199 0.81 8.00 -14.99
C LYS A 199 2.09 7.21 -15.28
N SER A 200 2.45 6.28 -14.39
CA SER A 200 3.61 5.41 -14.60
C SER A 200 3.30 4.34 -15.63
N ARG A 201 4.03 4.36 -16.75
CA ARG A 201 3.88 3.36 -17.82
C ARG A 201 4.12 1.94 -17.30
N ARG A 202 5.11 1.79 -16.41
CA ARG A 202 5.43 0.52 -15.73
C ARG A 202 4.24 -0.02 -14.93
N CYS A 203 3.53 0.83 -14.20
CA CYS A 203 2.36 0.41 -13.43
C CYS A 203 1.19 0.04 -14.33
N VAL A 204 0.96 0.82 -15.40
CA VAL A 204 -0.08 0.57 -16.40
C VAL A 204 0.15 -0.75 -17.13
N ASP A 205 1.35 -0.97 -17.67
CA ASP A 205 1.68 -2.19 -18.41
C ASP A 205 1.60 -3.43 -17.51
N ARG A 206 1.86 -3.27 -16.21
CA ARG A 206 1.87 -4.38 -15.27
C ARG A 206 0.49 -4.72 -14.70
N PHE A 207 -0.34 -3.72 -14.40
CA PHE A 207 -1.57 -3.91 -13.63
C PHE A 207 -2.85 -3.53 -14.35
N ILE A 208 -2.77 -2.77 -15.43
CA ILE A 208 -3.95 -2.27 -16.13
C ILE A 208 -4.10 -2.97 -17.48
N VAL A 209 -3.05 -2.92 -18.31
CA VAL A 209 -3.06 -3.52 -19.65
C VAL A 209 -3.46 -5.01 -19.64
N PRO A 210 -2.98 -5.86 -18.71
CA PRO A 210 -3.36 -7.27 -18.75
C PRO A 210 -4.86 -7.51 -18.51
N PHE A 211 -5.60 -6.60 -17.88
CA PHE A 211 -7.06 -6.71 -17.78
C PHE A 211 -7.76 -6.52 -19.12
N PHE A 212 -7.21 -5.68 -20.00
CA PHE A 212 -7.81 -5.36 -21.30
C PHE A 212 -7.33 -6.29 -22.42
N ASN A 213 -6.08 -6.74 -22.39
CA ASN A 213 -5.55 -7.66 -23.40
C ASN A 213 -6.20 -9.06 -23.34
N HIS A 214 -6.81 -9.43 -22.21
CA HIS A 214 -7.62 -10.65 -22.13
C HIS A 214 -8.97 -10.55 -22.84
N TYR A 215 -9.45 -9.33 -23.13
CA TYR A 215 -10.68 -9.11 -23.92
C TYR A 215 -10.42 -9.24 -25.43
N SER A 216 -9.25 -8.85 -25.91
CA SER A 216 -8.85 -8.89 -27.33
C SER A 216 -8.81 -10.32 -27.89
N ASP A 217 -8.35 -11.29 -27.08
CA ASP A 217 -8.25 -12.70 -27.48
C ASP A 217 -9.60 -13.45 -27.45
N SER A 218 -10.69 -12.76 -27.08
CA SER A 218 -12.03 -13.37 -26.90
C SER A 218 -13.09 -12.85 -27.86
N VAL A 219 -12.74 -11.93 -28.76
CA VAL A 219 -13.60 -11.50 -29.85
C VAL A 219 -13.20 -12.32 -31.08
N PRO A 220 -14.06 -13.23 -31.58
CA PRO A 220 -13.81 -13.85 -32.88
C PRO A 220 -13.76 -12.73 -33.92
N GLU A 221 -12.70 -12.70 -34.74
CA GLU A 221 -12.67 -11.85 -35.93
C GLU A 221 -13.95 -12.14 -36.75
N GLN A 222 -14.70 -11.08 -37.07
CA GLN A 222 -15.81 -11.12 -38.02
C GLN A 222 -15.27 -11.01 -39.44
#